data_AF-A0A945FND9-F1
#
_entry.id   AF-A0A945FND9-F1
#
_cell.length_a   1.000
_cell.length_b   1.000
_cell.length_c   1.000
_cell.angle_alpha   90.00
_cell.angle_beta   90.00
_cell.angle_gamma   90.00
#
_symmetry.space_group_name_H-M   'P 1'
#
loop_
_entity.id
_entity.type
_entity.pdbx_description
1 polymer ?
#
loop_
_entity_poly.entity_id
_entity_poly.type
_entity_poly.pdbx_seq_one_letter_code
_entity_poly.pdbx_strand_id
1 'polypeptide(L)' 'MAYELPALPYAEDALAPHISEETLGFHYGKHHQTYVTNLNNLVPG' A
#
# COMPACT_ATOMS: atom_id res chain seq x y z
N MET A 1 -12.42 12.13 9.39
CA MET A 1 -11.37 11.14 9.70
C MET A 1 -10.71 10.79 8.38
N ALA A 2 -9.38 10.78 8.32
CA ALA A 2 -8.65 10.38 7.11
C ALA A 2 -8.61 8.84 7.02
N TYR A 3 -8.63 8.32 5.80
CA TYR A 3 -8.34 6.91 5.53
C TYR A 3 -6.83 6.65 5.73
N GLU A 4 -6.50 5.47 6.23
CA GLU A 4 -5.11 5.06 6.49
C GLU A 4 -4.73 3.85 5.63
N LEU A 5 -3.45 3.75 5.27
CA LEU A 5 -2.91 2.57 4.62
C LEU A 5 -2.67 1.49 5.69
N PRO A 6 -3.38 0.34 5.65
CA PRO A 6 -3.18 -0.71 6.65
C PRO A 6 -1.79 -1.31 6.53
N ALA A 7 -1.11 -1.50 7.66
CA ALA A 7 0.19 -2.16 7.69
C ALA A 7 0.10 -3.60 7.13
N LEU A 8 1.16 -4.03 6.43
CA LEU A 8 1.29 -5.43 6.03
C LEU A 8 1.35 -6.33 7.28
N PRO A 9 0.63 -7.47 7.29
CA PRO A 9 0.69 -8.42 8.41
C PRO A 9 1.91 -9.35 8.34
N TYR A 10 2.86 -9.07 7.45
CA TYR A 10 4.06 -9.85 7.17
C TYR A 10 5.18 -8.94 6.64
N ALA A 11 6.41 -9.46 6.62
CA ALA A 11 7.57 -8.78 6.03
C ALA A 11 7.44 -8.66 4.50
N GLU A 12 8.09 -7.67 3.90
CA GLU A 12 7.96 -7.34 2.46
C GLU A 12 8.46 -8.46 1.52
N ASP A 13 9.33 -9.34 2.01
CA ASP A 13 9.88 -10.50 1.32
C ASP A 13 9.12 -11.81 1.61
N ALA A 14 8.15 -11.81 2.53
CA ALA A 14 7.50 -13.02 3.05
C ALA A 14 6.73 -13.83 1.99
N LEU A 15 6.47 -13.24 0.82
CA LEU A 15 5.73 -13.88 -0.28
C LEU A 15 6.65 -14.40 -1.40
N ALA A 16 7.96 -14.23 -1.29
CA ALA A 16 8.90 -14.72 -2.29
C ALA A 16 8.99 -16.26 -2.28
N PRO A 17 9.19 -16.93 -3.43
CA PRO A 17 9.40 -16.37 -4.77
C PRO A 17 8.09 -16.11 -5.55
N HIS A 18 6.92 -16.33 -4.94
CA HIS A 18 5.62 -16.20 -5.63
C HIS A 18 5.28 -14.73 -5.92
N ILE A 19 5.66 -13.83 -5.02
CA ILE A 19 5.64 -12.38 -5.22
C ILE A 19 6.98 -11.84 -4.70
N SER A 20 7.72 -11.11 -5.55
CA SER A 20 9.00 -10.54 -5.14
C SER A 20 8.82 -9.39 -4.15
N GLU A 21 9.83 -9.18 -3.31
CA GLU A 21 9.93 -8.00 -2.43
C GLU A 21 9.77 -6.70 -3.24
N GLU A 22 10.44 -6.59 -4.39
CA GLU A 22 10.29 -5.45 -5.31
C GLU A 22 8.82 -5.22 -5.71
N THR A 23 8.10 -6.29 -6.07
CA THR A 23 6.69 -6.17 -6.44
C THR A 23 5.87 -5.64 -5.27
N LEU A 24 6.08 -6.13 -4.05
CA LEU A 24 5.37 -5.60 -2.88
C LEU A 24 5.76 -4.15 -2.57
N GLY A 25 7.03 -3.77 -2.69
CA GLY A 25 7.47 -2.39 -2.46
C GLY A 25 6.83 -1.39 -3.41
N PHE A 26 6.71 -1.74 -4.69
CA PHE A 26 5.96 -0.90 -5.63
C PHE A 26 4.44 -0.98 -5.37
N HIS A 27 3.87 -2.17 -5.22
CA HIS A 27 2.42 -2.35 -5.13
C HIS A 27 1.85 -1.77 -3.82
N TYR A 28 2.35 -2.18 -2.66
CA TYR A 28 1.91 -1.67 -1.38
C TYR A 28 2.48 -0.26 -1.12
N GLY A 29 3.80 -0.11 -1.23
CA GLY A 29 4.50 1.11 -0.83
C GLY A 29 4.25 2.32 -1.73
N LYS A 30 3.93 2.12 -3.03
CA LYS A 30 3.64 3.23 -3.95
C LYS A 30 2.20 3.23 -4.42
N HIS A 31 1.71 2.14 -5.02
CA HIS A 31 0.38 2.14 -5.65
C HIS A 31 -0.75 2.25 -4.61
N HIS A 32 -0.79 1.37 -3.60
CA HIS A 32 -1.82 1.41 -2.56
C HIS A 32 -1.74 2.70 -1.73
N GLN A 33 -0.54 3.13 -1.35
CA GLN A 33 -0.33 4.42 -0.69
C GLN A 33 -0.89 5.59 -1.51
N THR A 34 -0.66 5.61 -2.82
CA THR A 34 -1.17 6.65 -3.72
C THR A 34 -2.70 6.65 -3.77
N TYR A 35 -3.34 5.48 -3.79
CA TYR A 35 -4.81 5.39 -3.73
C TYR A 35 -5.37 5.98 -2.44
N VAL A 36 -4.79 5.64 -1.28
CA VAL A 36 -5.21 6.20 0.01
C VAL A 36 -5.02 7.72 0.03
N THR A 37 -3.87 8.22 -0.43
CA THR A 37 -3.60 9.66 -0.52
C THR A 37 -4.62 10.37 -1.41
N ASN A 38 -4.89 9.86 -2.61
CA ASN A 38 -5.83 10.47 -3.54
C ASN A 38 -7.28 10.41 -3.02
N LEU A 39 -7.68 9.30 -2.38
CA LEU A 39 -8.98 9.19 -1.75
C LEU A 39 -9.16 10.30 -0.70
N ASN A 40 -8.20 10.47 0.19
CA ASN A 40 -8.22 11.53 1.21
C ASN A 40 -8.26 12.95 0.62
N ASN A 41 -7.72 13.16 -0.57
CA ASN A 41 -7.77 14.45 -1.25
C ASN A 41 -9.13 14.72 -1.92
N LEU A 42 -9.84 13.68 -2.35
CA LEU A 42 -11.03 13.79 -3.20
C LEU A 42 -12.37 13.72 -2.44
N VAL A 43 -12.37 13.10 -1.26
CA VAL A 43 -13.58 12.91 -0.44
C VAL A 43 -13.89 13.98 0.62
N PRO A 44 -13.02 14.96 0.95
CA PRO A 44 -13.44 16.08 1.79
C PRO A 44 -14.58 16.85 1.12
N GLY A 45 -15.64 17.13 1.88
CA GLY A 45 -16.66 18.13 1.54
C GLY A 45 -16.22 19.52 1.97
#